data_AF-M0KRB4-F1
#
_entry.id   AF-M0KRB4-F1
#
_cell.length_a   1.000
_cell.length_b   1.000
_cell.length_c   1.000
_cell.angle_alpha   90.00
_cell.angle_beta   90.00
_cell.angle_gamma   90.00
#
_symmetry.space_group_name_H-M   'P 1'
#
loop_
_entity.id
_entity.type
_entity.pdbx_description
1 polymer ?
#
loop_
_entity_poly.entity_id
_entity_poly.type
_entity_poly.pdbx_seq_one_letter_code
_entity_poly.pdbx_strand_id
1 'polypeptide(L)' 'MENDIRVKRAEEHITQEELATAVGVSRQTIYAIEHSRYDPSL' A
#
# COMPACT_ATOMS: atom_id res chain seq x y z
N MET A 1 9.91 6.45 4.96
CA MET A 1 10.06 5.01 4.69
C MET A 1 9.59 4.76 3.26
N GLU A 2 10.43 4.20 2.41
CA GLU A 2 10.01 3.73 1.08
C GLU A 2 9.42 2.33 1.25
N ASN A 3 8.21 2.09 0.74
CA ASN A 3 7.62 0.75 0.67
C ASN A 3 7.46 0.35 -0.80
N ASP A 4 7.74 -0.91 -1.09
CA ASP A 4 7.65 -1.46 -2.45
C ASP A 4 6.27 -2.04 -2.76
N ILE A 5 5.27 -1.83 -1.89
CA ILE A 5 3.94 -2.43 -2.04
C ILE A 5 3.32 -2.02 -3.38
N ARG A 6 3.43 -0.74 -3.75
CA ARG A 6 2.91 -0.25 -5.03
C ARG A 6 3.58 -0.92 -6.23
N VAL A 7 4.88 -1.20 -6.14
CA VAL A 7 5.65 -1.86 -7.22
C VAL A 7 5.21 -3.32 -7.34
N LYS A 8 5.24 -4.06 -6.24
CA LYS A 8 4.82 -5.48 -6.20
C LYS A 8 3.38 -5.68 -6.67
N ARG A 9 2.49 -4.77 -6.27
CA ARG A 9 1.09 -4.79 -6.68
C ARG A 9 0.92 -4.56 -8.19
N ALA A 10 1.78 -3.73 -8.79
CA ALA A 10 1.81 -3.52 -10.23
C ALA A 10 2.40 -4.72 -11.00
N GLU A 11 3.42 -5.38 -10.45
CA GLU A 11 3.99 -6.64 -10.99
C GLU A 11 2.94 -7.77 -11.02
N GLU A 12 2.10 -7.84 -9.99
CA GLU A 12 1.02 -8.82 -9.86
C GLU A 12 -0.28 -8.40 -10.58
N HIS A 13 -0.30 -7.23 -11.25
CA HIS A 13 -1.46 -6.69 -11.96
C HIS A 13 -2.76 -6.57 -11.14
N ILE A 14 -2.64 -6.30 -9.84
CA ILE A 14 -3.79 -6.17 -8.93
C ILE A 14 -3.99 -4.73 -8.42
N THR A 15 -5.19 -4.45 -7.94
CA THR A 15 -5.62 -3.18 -7.35
C THR A 15 -5.36 -3.13 -5.84
N GLN A 16 -5.40 -1.93 -5.24
CA GLN A 16 -5.30 -1.80 -3.78
C GLN A 16 -6.42 -2.56 -3.05
N GLU A 17 -7.61 -2.65 -3.65
CA GLU A 17 -8.77 -3.34 -3.09
C GLU A 17 -8.58 -4.86 -3.10
N GLU A 18 -8.04 -5.41 -4.19
CA GLU A 18 -7.69 -6.83 -4.29
C GLU A 18 -6.60 -7.21 -3.30
N LEU A 19 -5.55 -6.40 -3.18
CA LEU A 19 -4.52 -6.60 -2.17
C LEU A 19 -5.10 -6.53 -0.75
N ALA A 20 -5.94 -5.53 -0.48
CA ALA A 20 -6.59 -5.36 0.82
C ALA A 20 -7.44 -6.59 1.20
N THR A 21 -8.22 -7.10 0.23
CA THR A 21 -9.03 -8.30 0.39
C THR A 21 -8.15 -9.53 0.66
N ALA A 22 -7.06 -9.70 -0.09
CA ALA A 22 -6.14 -10.82 0.05
C ALA A 22 -5.45 -10.88 1.42
N VAL A 23 -5.16 -9.72 2.02
CA VAL A 23 -4.46 -9.63 3.32
C VAL A 23 -5.38 -9.30 4.49
N GLY A 24 -6.71 -9.24 4.27
CA GLY A 24 -7.70 -9.04 5.32
C GLY A 24 -7.68 -7.65 5.97
N VAL A 25 -7.33 -6.61 5.22
CA VAL A 25 -7.33 -5.21 5.70
C VAL A 25 -8.23 -4.34 4.83
N SER A 26 -8.40 -3.07 5.22
CA SER A 26 -9.15 -2.12 4.39
C SER A 26 -8.29 -1.58 3.25
N ARG A 27 -8.91 -1.18 2.13
CA ARG A 27 -8.24 -0.44 1.05
C ARG A 27 -7.56 0.84 1.56
N GLN A 28 -8.15 1.50 2.57
CA GLN A 28 -7.57 2.68 3.22
C GLN A 28 -6.26 2.37 3.94
N THR A 29 -6.13 1.17 4.53
CA THR A 29 -4.88 0.69 5.14
C THR A 29 -3.80 0.53 4.07
N ILE A 30 -4.11 -0.10 2.93
CA ILE A 30 -3.16 -0.22 1.81
C ILE A 30 -2.78 1.16 1.26
N TYR A 31 -3.75 2.05 1.05
CA TYR A 31 -3.51 3.42 0.61
C TYR A 31 -2.57 4.15 1.58
N ALA A 32 -2.85 4.07 2.89
CA ALA A 32 -2.04 4.69 3.92
C ALA A 32 -0.63 4.13 3.92
N ILE A 33 -0.41 2.82 3.73
CA ILE A 33 0.94 2.28 3.63
C ILE A 33 1.64 2.81 2.38
N GLU A 34 1.01 2.73 1.20
CA GLU A 34 1.57 3.23 -0.07
C GLU A 34 1.87 4.75 -0.03
N HIS A 35 1.11 5.53 0.74
CA HIS A 35 1.21 7.00 0.81
C HIS A 35 1.83 7.54 2.10
N SER A 36 2.10 6.70 3.11
CA SER A 36 2.78 7.11 4.35
C SER A 36 4.25 7.31 4.07
N ARG A 37 4.55 8.41 3.38
CA ARG A 37 5.80 9.15 3.59
C ARG A 37 5.72 9.70 5.02
N TYR A 38 6.17 8.92 5.99
CA TYR A 38 6.62 9.50 7.24
C TYR A 38 7.83 10.37 6.90
N ASP A 39 7.60 11.67 6.74
CA ASP A 39 8.61 12.71 6.88
C ASP A 39 8.41 13.29 8.29
N PRO A 40 9.13 12.78 9.30
CA PRO A 40 9.19 13.42 10.59
C PRO A 40 10.16 14.59 10.51
N SER A 41 9.81 15.63 9.76
CA SER A 41 10.38 16.96 9.98
C SER A 41 9.37 17.78 10.79
N LEU A 42 9.51 17.63 12.10
CA LEU A 42 9.31 18.70 13.08
C LEU A 42 10.35 19.81 12.85
#